data_AF-A0AAV4A6I8-F1
#
_entry.id   AF-A0AAV4A6I8-F1
#
_cell.length_a   1.000
_cell.length_b   1.000
_cell.length_c   1.000
_cell.angle_alpha   90.00
_cell.angle_beta   90.00
_cell.angle_gamma   90.00
#
_symmetry.space_group_name_H-M   'P 1'
#
loop_
_entity.id
_entity.type
_entity.pdbx_description
1 polymer ?
#
loop_
_entity_poly.entity_id
_entity_poly.type
_entity_poly.pdbx_seq_one_letter_code
_entity_poly.pdbx_strand_id
1 'polypeptide(L)'
;MSIFLYACESWTLNADIERRIRAMEMRCYRRLLGISYKDHITNEEVSRRIENVKGPHVDLLTIVRQRKLKWYGDTTRSSGQDHHAGYRKWRQKESEAEETLRRQHQRMDRT
;
A
#
# COMPACT_ATOMS: atom_id res chain seq x y z
N MET A 1 -13.56 -10.84 -5.67
CA MET A 1 -12.25 -10.95 -4.99
C MET A 1 -11.20 -11.28 -6.04
N SER A 2 -10.05 -10.60 -6.09
CA SER A 2 -8.97 -10.99 -7.01
C SER A 2 -8.13 -12.10 -6.38
N ILE A 3 -7.59 -13.01 -7.21
CA ILE A 3 -6.86 -14.20 -6.75
C ILE A 3 -5.63 -13.85 -5.90
N PHE A 4 -4.98 -12.72 -6.24
CA PHE A 4 -3.84 -12.18 -5.52
C PHE A 4 -4.18 -11.87 -4.06
N LEU A 5 -5.35 -11.24 -3.83
CA LEU A 5 -5.71 -10.77 -2.51
C LEU A 5 -6.16 -11.91 -1.59
N TYR A 6 -6.73 -12.98 -2.16
CA TYR A 6 -6.99 -14.22 -1.42
C TYR A 6 -5.67 -14.92 -1.04
N ALA A 7 -4.71 -15.01 -1.96
CA ALA A 7 -3.39 -15.58 -1.66
C ALA A 7 -2.64 -14.81 -0.55
N CYS A 8 -2.82 -13.49 -0.48
CA CYS A 8 -2.26 -12.67 0.60
C CYS A 8 -2.81 -13.00 2.00
N GLU A 9 -4.00 -13.60 2.10
CA GLU A 9 -4.56 -14.06 3.39
C GLU A 9 -3.74 -15.24 3.93
N SER A 10 -3.23 -16.11 3.05
CA SER A 10 -2.44 -17.29 3.44
C SER A 10 -0.94 -17.02 3.63
N TRP A 11 -0.40 -15.90 3.15
CA TRP A 11 1.04 -15.60 3.23
C TRP A 11 1.40 -14.67 4.39
N THR A 12 2.52 -14.93 5.05
CA THR A 12 3.13 -13.99 6.02
C THR A 12 3.69 -12.79 5.27
N LEU A 13 3.38 -11.56 5.72
CA LEU A 13 3.90 -10.35 5.07
C LEU A 13 5.31 -10.12 5.63
N ASN A 14 6.31 -10.57 4.88
CA ASN A 14 7.72 -10.28 5.15
C ASN A 14 8.19 -9.12 4.30
N ALA A 15 9.24 -8.42 4.73
CA ALA A 15 9.83 -7.28 4.01
C ALA A 15 10.19 -7.63 2.55
N ASP A 16 10.65 -8.86 2.27
CA ASP A 16 10.92 -9.31 0.91
C ASP A 16 9.65 -9.37 0.04
N ILE A 17 8.56 -9.91 0.60
CA ILE A 17 7.28 -9.99 -0.11
C ILE A 17 6.73 -8.58 -0.36
N GLU A 18 6.79 -7.68 0.63
CA GLU A 18 6.39 -6.29 0.43
C GLU A 18 7.18 -5.61 -0.70
N ARG A 19 8.50 -5.82 -0.74
CA ARG A 19 9.37 -5.32 -1.82
C ARG A 19 8.97 -5.89 -3.17
N ARG A 20 8.65 -7.18 -3.25
CA ARG A 20 8.20 -7.83 -4.48
C ARG A 20 6.84 -7.31 -4.95
N ILE A 21 5.92 -7.05 -4.03
CA ILE A 21 4.60 -6.46 -4.33
C ILE A 21 4.77 -5.05 -4.92
N ARG A 22 5.56 -4.20 -4.27
CA ARG A 22 5.87 -2.85 -4.79
C ARG A 22 6.55 -2.92 -6.17
N ALA A 23 7.50 -3.82 -6.37
CA ALA A 23 8.16 -3.99 -7.66
C ALA A 23 7.20 -4.47 -8.76
N MET A 24 6.27 -5.37 -8.42
CA MET A 24 5.23 -5.84 -9.34
C MET A 24 4.27 -4.71 -9.74
N GLU A 25 3.80 -3.94 -8.77
CA GLU A 25 2.96 -2.76 -8.99
C GLU A 25 3.64 -1.73 -9.91
N MET A 26 4.89 -1.38 -9.61
CA MET A 26 5.68 -0.47 -10.45
C MET A 26 5.90 -1.00 -11.87
N ARG A 27 6.08 -2.31 -12.04
CA ARG A 27 6.19 -2.95 -13.36
C ARG A 27 4.88 -2.83 -14.15
N CYS A 28 3.75 -3.02 -13.49
CA CYS A 28 2.43 -2.84 -14.10
C CYS A 28 2.21 -1.39 -14.55
N TYR A 29 2.55 -0.40 -13.70
CA TYR A 29 2.42 1.02 -14.05
C TYR A 29 3.31 1.44 -15.21
N ARG A 30 4.57 1.00 -15.22
CA ARG A 30 5.47 1.28 -16.36
C ARG A 30 4.92 0.69 -17.67
N ARG A 31 4.39 -0.53 -17.63
CA ARG A 31 3.80 -1.17 -18.80
C ARG A 31 2.52 -0.46 -19.26
N LEU A 32 1.69 0.02 -18.33
CA LEU A 32 0.49 0.79 -18.65
C LEU A 32 0.80 2.15 -19.29
N LEU A 33 1.84 2.83 -18.80
CA LEU A 33 2.29 4.12 -19.33
C LEU A 33 3.21 4.01 -20.56
N GLY A 34 3.57 2.79 -20.98
CA GLY A 34 4.50 2.58 -22.09
C GLY A 34 5.93 3.05 -21.80
N ILE A 35 6.33 3.17 -20.53
CA ILE A 35 7.65 3.65 -20.13
C ILE A 35 8.70 2.57 -20.39
N SER A 36 9.71 2.91 -21.18
CA SER A 36 10.86 2.07 -21.44
C SER A 36 11.88 2.18 -20.30
N TYR A 37 12.68 1.13 -20.09
CA TYR A 37 13.79 1.17 -19.15
C TYR A 37 14.82 2.25 -19.51
N LYS A 38 14.92 2.60 -20.79
CA LYS A 38 15.82 3.64 -21.32
C LYS A 38 15.45 5.05 -20.89
N ASP A 39 14.20 5.27 -20.48
CA ASP A 39 13.73 6.61 -20.11
C ASP A 39 14.27 7.04 -18.72
N HIS A 40 14.92 6.12 -17.98
CA HIS A 40 15.52 6.36 -16.66
C HIS A 40 14.59 7.08 -15.67
N ILE A 41 13.28 6.79 -15.77
CA ILE A 41 12.26 7.43 -14.94
C ILE A 41 12.22 6.80 -13.55
N THR A 42 12.29 7.67 -12.53
CA THR A 42 12.22 7.29 -11.12
C THR A 42 10.84 6.73 -10.74
N ASN A 43 10.76 5.97 -9.65
CA ASN A 43 9.49 5.37 -9.25
C ASN A 43 8.46 6.42 -8.82
N GLU A 44 8.92 7.51 -8.20
CA GLU A 44 8.09 8.62 -7.75
C GLU A 44 7.40 9.30 -8.94
N GLU A 45 8.13 9.48 -10.05
CA GLU A 45 7.59 10.07 -11.26
C GLU A 45 6.59 9.15 -11.96
N VAL A 46 6.82 7.84 -11.94
CA VAL A 46 5.85 6.86 -12.45
C VAL A 46 4.54 6.92 -11.65
N SER A 47 4.62 6.97 -10.31
CA SER A 47 3.44 7.10 -9.46
C SER A 47 2.68 8.39 -9.74
N ARG A 48 3.37 9.54 -9.83
CA ARG A 48 2.76 10.83 -10.14
C ARG A 48 2.03 10.83 -11.48
N ARG A 49 2.63 10.21 -12.51
CA ARG A 49 1.98 10.08 -13.83
C ARG A 49 0.73 9.21 -13.79
N ILE A 50 0.74 8.11 -13.02
CA ILE A 50 -0.45 7.29 -12.83
C ILE A 50 -1.53 8.06 -12.08
N GLU A 51 -1.19 8.81 -11.05
CA GLU A 51 -2.14 9.66 -10.33
C GLU A 51 -2.77 10.71 -11.24
N ASN A 52 -2.01 11.30 -12.17
CA ASN A 52 -2.56 12.23 -13.16
C ASN A 52 -3.52 11.56 -14.15
N VAL A 53 -3.25 10.32 -14.56
CA VAL A 53 -4.06 9.61 -15.57
C VAL A 53 -5.31 8.97 -14.95
N LYS A 54 -5.18 8.38 -13.76
CA LYS A 54 -6.23 7.57 -13.11
C LYS A 54 -6.90 8.28 -11.93
N GLY A 55 -6.31 9.37 -11.45
CA GLY A 55 -6.69 10.01 -10.20
C GLY A 55 -6.01 9.38 -8.96
N PRO A 56 -6.35 9.88 -7.76
CA PRO A 56 -5.85 9.32 -6.50
C PRO A 56 -6.18 7.83 -6.40
N HIS A 57 -5.17 7.00 -6.18
CA HIS A 57 -5.35 5.56 -6.03
C HIS A 57 -4.62 5.06 -4.80
N VAL A 58 -5.10 3.95 -4.22
CA VAL A 58 -4.48 3.33 -3.07
C VAL A 58 -3.45 2.31 -3.55
N ASP A 59 -2.22 2.42 -3.05
CA ASP A 59 -1.16 1.45 -3.30
C ASP A 59 -1.63 0.02 -3.01
N LEU A 60 -1.24 -0.92 -3.88
CA LEU A 60 -1.57 -2.34 -3.74
C LEU A 60 -1.10 -2.89 -2.39
N LEU A 61 0.08 -2.47 -1.93
CA LEU A 61 0.60 -2.88 -0.64
C LEU A 61 -0.30 -2.42 0.52
N THR A 62 -0.85 -1.21 0.44
CA THR A 62 -1.78 -0.67 1.45
C THR A 62 -3.07 -1.46 1.48
N ILE A 63 -3.62 -1.83 0.31
CA ILE A 63 -4.81 -2.68 0.22
C ILE A 63 -4.55 -4.06 0.88
N VAL A 64 -3.38 -4.64 0.61
CA VAL A 64 -2.99 -5.94 1.20
C VAL A 64 -2.87 -5.84 2.72
N ARG A 65 -2.23 -4.78 3.24
CA ARG A 65 -2.10 -4.53 4.69
C ARG A 65 -3.46 -4.35 5.36
N GLN A 66 -4.31 -3.50 4.79
CA GLN A 66 -5.67 -3.26 5.31
C GLN A 66 -6.50 -4.54 5.39
N ARG A 67 -6.44 -5.39 4.35
CA ARG A 67 -7.15 -6.66 4.35
C ARG A 67 -6.61 -7.63 5.37
N LYS A 68 -5.30 -7.71 5.52
CA LYS A 68 -4.69 -8.59 6.52
C LYS A 68 -5.06 -8.16 7.94
N LEU A 69 -5.13 -6.86 8.20
CA LEU A 69 -5.60 -6.32 9.48
C LEU A 69 -7.08 -6.61 9.71
N LYS A 70 -7.91 -6.50 8.66
CA LYS A 70 -9.32 -6.87 8.74
C LYS A 70 -9.49 -8.34 9.10
N TRP A 71 -8.79 -9.23 8.39
CA TRP A 71 -8.79 -10.67 8.66
C TRP A 71 -8.31 -10.98 10.09
N TYR A 72 -7.22 -10.33 10.53
CA TYR A 72 -6.74 -10.48 11.90
C TYR A 72 -7.80 -10.04 12.93
N GLY A 73 -8.42 -8.87 12.72
CA GLY A 73 -9.50 -8.38 13.57
C GLY A 73 -10.68 -9.33 13.64
N ASP A 74 -11.13 -9.84 12.49
CA ASP A 74 -12.24 -10.79 12.40
C ASP A 74 -11.90 -12.12 13.08
N THR A 75 -10.67 -12.60 12.92
CA THR A 75 -10.16 -13.82 13.58
C THR A 75 -10.12 -13.64 15.10
N THR A 76 -9.58 -12.51 15.60
CA THR A 76 -9.50 -12.23 17.04
C THR A 76 -10.87 -12.05 17.72
N ARG A 77 -11.84 -11.46 17.01
CA ARG A 77 -13.22 -11.32 17.48
C ARG A 77 -13.94 -12.66 17.55
N SER A 78 -13.66 -13.54 16.59
CA SER A 78 -14.25 -14.88 16.53
C SER A 78 -13.61 -15.83 17.55
N SER A 79 -12.33 -15.64 17.90
CA SER A 79 -11.60 -16.47 18.87
C SER A 79 -11.66 -15.97 20.32
N GLY A 80 -12.29 -14.82 20.58
CA GLY A 80 -12.42 -14.23 21.92
C GLY A 80 -11.09 -13.78 22.55
N GLN A 81 -10.00 -13.70 21.77
CA GLN A 81 -8.70 -13.24 22.23
C GLN A 81 -8.56 -11.73 22.00
N ASP A 82 -9.03 -10.94 22.95
CA ASP A 82 -9.05 -9.48 22.85
C ASP A 82 -7.64 -8.87 23.03
N HIS A 83 -6.86 -8.81 21.95
CA HIS A 83 -5.61 -8.01 21.87
C HIS A 83 -5.88 -6.56 21.44
N HIS A 84 -6.98 -5.97 21.91
CA HIS A 84 -7.54 -4.71 21.39
C HIS A 84 -6.62 -3.48 21.60
N ALA A 85 -5.74 -3.54 22.59
CA ALA A 85 -4.80 -2.46 22.92
C ALA A 85 -3.69 -2.25 21.86
N GLY A 86 -3.19 -3.33 21.25
CA GLY A 86 -2.15 -3.24 20.20
C GLY A 86 -2.69 -2.68 18.89
N TYR A 87 -3.91 -3.09 18.54
CA TYR A 87 -4.58 -2.69 17.30
C TYR A 87 -4.89 -1.19 17.24
N ARG A 88 -5.35 -0.58 18.35
CA ARG A 88 -5.62 0.87 18.41
C ARG A 88 -4.34 1.70 18.23
N LYS A 89 -3.25 1.30 18.91
CA LYS A 89 -1.95 1.98 18.80
C LYS A 89 -1.37 1.90 17.39
N TRP A 90 -1.55 0.77 16.72
CA TRP A 90 -1.03 0.58 15.36
C TRP A 90 -1.84 1.38 14.32
N ARG A 91 -3.17 1.39 14.42
CA ARG A 91 -4.04 2.22 13.55
C ARG A 91 -3.72 3.71 13.67
N GLN A 92 -3.41 4.17 14.89
CA GLN A 92 -3.06 5.57 15.14
C GLN A 92 -1.71 5.95 14.49
N LYS A 93 -0.71 5.05 14.57
CA LYS A 93 0.55 5.20 13.83
C LYS A 93 0.36 5.28 12.31
N GLU A 94 -0.58 4.51 11.76
CA GLU A 94 -0.86 4.52 10.32
C GLU A 94 -1.51 5.84 9.88
N SER A 95 -2.49 6.35 10.64
CA SER A 95 -3.08 7.67 10.37
C SER A 95 -2.07 8.81 10.50
N GLU A 96 -1.14 8.74 11.46
CA GLU A 96 -0.06 9.70 11.62
C GLU A 96 0.94 9.63 10.44
N ALA A 97 1.21 8.43 9.93
CA ALA A 97 2.07 8.24 8.75
C ALA A 97 1.40 8.77 7.46
N GLU A 98 0.10 8.55 7.30
CA GLU A 98 -0.66 9.11 6.18
C GLU A 98 -0.77 10.63 6.26
N GLU A 99 -0.93 11.20 7.46
CA GLU A 99 -0.98 12.65 7.67
C GLU A 99 0.38 13.32 7.44
N THR A 100 1.48 12.67 7.82
CA THR A 100 2.84 13.17 7.54
C THR A 100 3.16 13.12 6.04
N LEU A 101 2.75 12.06 5.34
CA LEU A 101 2.85 11.97 3.87
C LEU A 101 2.03 13.06 3.17
N ARG A 102 0.78 13.31 3.63
CA ARG A 102 -0.07 14.39 3.12
C ARG A 102 0.54 15.77 3.36
N ARG A 103 1.10 16.01 4.55
CA ARG A 103 1.80 17.27 4.88
C ARG A 103 3.06 17.48 4.06
N GLN A 104 3.81 16.42 3.76
CA GLN A 104 4.98 16.49 2.85
C GLN A 104 4.56 16.83 1.43
N HIS A 105 3.53 16.17 0.90
CA HIS A 105 2.99 16.44 -0.43
C HIS A 105 2.50 17.91 -0.55
N GLN A 106 1.76 18.39 0.45
CA GLN A 106 1.24 19.76 0.50
C GLN A 106 2.33 20.84 0.69
N ARG A 107 3.52 20.48 1.18
CA ARG A 107 4.69 21.37 1.27
C ARG A 107 5.43 21.49 -0.06
N MET A 108 5.45 20.44 -0.86
CA MET A 108 6.09 20.40 -2.18
C MET A 108 5.31 21.22 -3.23
N ASP A 109 4.00 21.35 -3.07
CA ASP A 109 3.13 22.11 -4.00
C ASP A 109 3.16 23.64 -3.78
N ARG A 110 3.87 24.15 -2.76
CA ARG A 110 3.93 25.60 -2.41
C ARG A 110 5.25 26.29 -2.79
N THR A 111 6.21 25.57 -3.37
CA THR A 111 7.48 26.10 -3.89
C THR A 111 7.55 25.92 -5.39
#